data_AF-A0A328SII0-F1
#
_entry.id   AF-A0A328SII0-F1
#
_cell.length_a   1.000
_cell.length_b   1.000
_cell.length_c   1.000
_cell.angle_alpha   90.00
_cell.angle_beta   90.00
_cell.angle_gamma   90.00
#
_symmetry.space_group_name_H-M   'P 1'
#
loop_
_entity.id
_entity.type
_entity.pdbx_description
1 polymer ?
#
loop_
_entity_poly.entity_id
_entity_poly.type
_entity_poly.pdbx_seq_one_letter_code
_entity_poly.pdbx_strand_id
1 'polypeptide(L)'
;MKKEVSNIGQANEIYENNEVVLEECILESSKIYYSITRISKLDVYDVVLIDKNTDELINFESRRRLSSSTLKYFNNYKDDVYEDGHGNTFKCISHYILYK
;
A
#
# COMPACT_ATOMS: atom_id res chain seq x y z
N MET A 1 3.80 -9.41 -15.06
CA MET A 1 4.97 -8.56 -14.74
C MET A 1 4.76 -7.83 -13.43
N LYS A 2 5.83 -7.56 -12.66
CA LYS A 2 5.81 -6.76 -11.42
C LYS A 2 6.65 -5.50 -11.66
N LYS A 3 6.13 -4.32 -11.32
CA LYS A 3 6.85 -3.05 -11.44
C LYS A 3 6.68 -2.21 -10.18
N GLU A 4 7.80 -1.76 -9.63
CA GLU A 4 7.84 -0.74 -8.58
C GLU A 4 7.42 0.61 -9.19
N VAL A 5 6.58 1.35 -8.47
CA VAL A 5 6.08 2.67 -8.86
C VAL A 5 6.48 3.72 -7.83
N SER A 6 7.02 4.83 -8.32
CA SER A 6 7.50 5.96 -7.51
C SER A 6 6.65 7.22 -7.67
N ASN A 7 5.61 7.17 -8.50
CA ASN A 7 4.63 8.25 -8.63
C ASN A 7 3.36 7.76 -9.35
N ILE A 8 2.32 8.60 -9.29
CA ILE A 8 1.03 8.35 -9.93
C ILE A 8 1.11 8.20 -11.45
N GLY A 9 2.03 8.89 -12.12
CA GLY A 9 2.18 8.80 -13.57
C GLY A 9 2.57 7.40 -14.03
N GLN A 10 3.51 6.77 -13.32
CA GLN A 10 3.92 5.39 -13.59
C GLN A 10 2.81 4.38 -13.28
N ALA A 11 2.05 4.60 -12.20
CA ALA A 11 0.92 3.76 -11.86
C ALA A 11 -0.16 3.84 -12.95
N ASN A 12 -0.56 5.06 -13.33
CA ASN A 12 -1.56 5.31 -14.38
C ASN A 12 -1.17 4.67 -15.71
N GLU A 13 0.10 4.80 -16.14
CA GLU A 13 0.61 4.17 -17.36
C GLU A 13 0.39 2.64 -17.32
N ILE A 14 0.61 1.98 -16.17
CA ILE A 14 0.39 0.55 -16.04
C ILE A 14 -1.10 0.21 -16.12
N TYR A 15 -1.95 0.95 -15.40
CA TYR A 15 -3.40 0.77 -15.38
C TYR A 15 -4.05 0.99 -16.76
N GLU A 16 -3.53 1.92 -17.56
CA GLU A 16 -4.05 2.22 -18.89
C GLU A 16 -3.68 1.15 -19.93
N ASN A 17 -2.52 0.51 -19.78
CA ASN A 17 -1.95 -0.36 -20.80
C ASN A 17 -2.03 -1.87 -20.47
N ASN A 18 -2.39 -2.26 -19.25
CA ASN A 18 -2.27 -3.65 -18.80
C ASN A 18 -3.45 -4.10 -17.94
N GLU A 19 -3.67 -5.41 -17.86
CA GLU A 19 -4.59 -6.00 -16.88
C GLU A 19 -3.92 -6.06 -15.51
N VAL A 20 -4.28 -5.16 -14.60
CA VAL A 20 -3.76 -5.14 -13.23
C VAL A 20 -4.36 -6.28 -12.40
N VAL A 21 -3.50 -7.10 -11.81
CA VAL A 21 -3.85 -8.20 -10.91
C VAL A 21 -3.98 -7.70 -9.48
N LEU A 22 -2.97 -6.96 -9.00
CA LEU A 22 -2.97 -6.30 -7.70
C LEU A 22 -2.02 -5.10 -7.66
N GLU A 23 -2.22 -4.23 -6.69
CA GLU A 23 -1.34 -3.12 -6.33
C GLU A 23 -1.12 -3.16 -4.84
N GLU A 24 0.14 -3.13 -4.39
CA GLU A 24 0.49 -3.18 -2.98
C GLU A 24 1.37 -1.98 -2.61
N CYS A 25 0.99 -1.29 -1.55
CA CYS A 25 1.75 -0.24 -0.90
C CYS A 25 2.15 -0.70 0.51
N ILE A 26 3.46 -0.69 0.78
CA ILE A 26 4.06 -1.06 2.06
C ILE A 26 4.69 0.18 2.67
N LEU A 27 4.15 0.58 3.82
CA LEU A 27 4.66 1.66 4.65
C LEU A 27 5.39 1.08 5.86
N GLU A 28 6.43 1.76 6.30
CA GLU A 28 7.06 1.50 7.58
C GLU A 28 6.97 2.74 8.47
N SER A 29 6.81 2.51 9.77
CA SER A 29 7.05 3.51 10.82
C SER A 29 8.12 2.98 11.78
N SER A 30 8.30 3.66 12.91
CA SER A 30 9.20 3.20 13.97
C SER A 30 8.77 1.88 14.62
N LYS A 31 7.49 1.51 14.54
CA LYS A 31 6.93 0.35 15.26
C LYS A 31 6.23 -0.67 14.38
N ILE A 32 5.70 -0.26 13.21
CA ILE A 32 4.85 -1.13 12.40
C ILE A 32 5.28 -1.16 10.94
N TYR A 33 5.10 -2.32 10.31
CA TYR A 33 4.89 -2.43 8.88
C TYR A 33 3.40 -2.40 8.58
N TYR A 34 3.02 -1.66 7.56
CA TYR A 34 1.63 -1.50 7.13
C TYR A 34 1.58 -1.79 5.63
N SER A 35 1.06 -2.96 5.27
CA SER A 35 0.78 -3.34 3.87
C SER A 35 -0.69 -3.10 3.55
N ILE A 36 -0.94 -2.47 2.41
CA ILE A 36 -2.27 -2.26 1.83
C ILE A 36 -2.23 -2.82 0.40
N THR A 37 -2.96 -3.90 0.16
CA THR A 37 -3.01 -4.58 -1.14
C THR A 37 -4.40 -4.47 -1.76
N ARG A 38 -4.51 -3.80 -2.90
CA ARG A 38 -5.69 -3.81 -3.78
C ARG A 38 -5.69 -5.08 -4.62
N ILE A 39 -6.71 -5.91 -4.51
CA ILE A 39 -6.88 -7.11 -5.36
C ILE A 39 -7.95 -6.82 -6.42
N SER A 40 -7.53 -6.57 -7.67
CA SER A 40 -8.42 -6.07 -8.73
C SER A 40 -9.59 -7.00 -9.02
N LYS A 41 -9.34 -8.31 -9.13
CA LYS A 41 -10.38 -9.29 -9.48
C LYS A 41 -11.47 -9.43 -8.42
N LEU A 42 -11.13 -9.19 -7.16
CA LEU A 42 -12.05 -9.32 -6.02
C LEU A 42 -12.69 -7.99 -5.62
N ASP A 43 -12.16 -6.87 -6.13
CA ASP A 43 -12.57 -5.52 -5.75
C ASP A 43 -12.51 -5.30 -4.22
N VAL A 44 -11.41 -5.74 -3.61
CA VAL A 44 -11.14 -5.57 -2.18
C VAL A 44 -9.75 -5.01 -1.94
N TYR A 45 -9.56 -4.52 -0.73
CA TYR A 45 -8.27 -4.18 -0.15
C TYR A 45 -8.03 -5.10 1.04
N ASP A 46 -6.88 -5.76 1.04
CA ASP A 46 -6.35 -6.43 2.21
C ASP A 46 -5.40 -5.46 2.92
N VAL A 47 -5.56 -5.34 4.23
CA VAL A 47 -4.77 -4.47 5.09
C VAL A 47 -4.13 -5.31 6.18
N VAL A 48 -2.81 -5.25 6.23
CA VAL A 48 -1.97 -6.03 7.15
C VAL A 48 -1.12 -5.07 7.97
N LEU A 49 -1.17 -5.20 9.29
CA LEU A 49 -0.27 -4.53 10.22
C LEU A 49 0.57 -5.56 10.96
N ILE A 50 1.89 -5.40 10.91
CA ILE A 50 2.86 -6.27 11.58
C ILE A 50 3.68 -5.41 12.55
N ASP A 51 3.92 -5.91 13.76
CA ASP A 51 4.86 -5.30 14.69
C ASP A 51 6.29 -5.50 14.17
N LYS A 52 7.01 -4.41 13.92
CA LYS A 52 8.34 -4.46 13.33
C LYS A 52 9.40 -5.08 14.27
N ASN A 53 9.15 -5.10 15.58
CA ASN A 53 10.09 -5.63 16.56
C ASN A 53 9.90 -7.12 16.82
N THR A 54 8.65 -7.59 16.80
CA THR A 54 8.33 -9.00 17.10
C THR A 54 8.00 -9.83 15.86
N ASP A 55 7.77 -9.19 14.71
CA ASP A 55 7.27 -9.80 13.48
C ASP A 55 5.89 -10.46 13.66
N GLU A 56 5.14 -10.05 14.70
CA GLU A 56 3.82 -10.57 14.99
C GLU A 56 2.74 -9.79 14.20
N LEU A 57 1.75 -10.52 13.71
CA LEU A 57 0.56 -9.95 13.09
C LEU A 57 -0.25 -9.20 14.15
N ILE A 58 -0.30 -7.87 14.03
CA ILE A 58 -1.14 -7.01 14.88
C ILE A 58 -2.59 -7.06 14.39
N ASN A 59 -2.78 -6.92 13.07
CA ASN A 59 -4.10 -6.88 12.48
C ASN A 59 -4.09 -7.38 11.03
N PHE A 60 -5.17 -8.05 10.66
CA PHE A 60 -5.51 -8.36 9.27
C PHE A 60 -6.98 -8.04 9.04
N GLU A 61 -7.27 -7.30 7.98
CA GLU A 61 -8.64 -7.01 7.57
C GLU A 61 -8.76 -6.94 6.05
N SER A 62 -9.91 -7.40 5.54
CA SER A 62 -10.25 -7.28 4.12
C SER A 62 -11.52 -6.44 3.97
N ARG A 63 -11.49 -5.44 3.10
CA ARG A 63 -12.56 -4.45 2.94
C ARG A 63 -12.70 -3.98 1.49
N ARG A 64 -13.93 -3.73 1.04
CA ARG A 64 -14.20 -3.18 -0.31
C ARG A 64 -13.80 -1.71 -0.45
N ARG A 65 -13.77 -0.96 0.65
CA ARG A 65 -13.49 0.48 0.66
C ARG A 65 -12.55 0.82 1.80
N LEU A 66 -11.48 1.55 1.50
CA LEU A 66 -10.59 2.11 2.52
C LEU A 66 -11.25 3.30 3.24
N SER A 67 -10.87 3.52 4.49
CA SER A 67 -11.14 4.78 5.17
C SER A 67 -10.34 5.92 4.50
N SER A 68 -10.71 7.17 4.73
CA SER A 68 -9.99 8.31 4.16
C SER A 68 -8.52 8.37 4.61
N SER A 69 -8.19 7.89 5.81
CA SER A 69 -6.80 7.81 6.28
C SER A 69 -6.04 6.69 5.59
N THR A 70 -6.61 5.48 5.51
CA THR A 70 -5.96 4.36 4.82
C THR A 70 -5.81 4.59 3.32
N LEU A 71 -6.74 5.31 2.70
CA LEU A 71 -6.60 5.72 1.31
C LEU A 71 -5.42 6.67 1.08
N LYS A 72 -5.19 7.61 2.03
CA LYS A 72 -4.00 8.49 1.96
C LYS A 72 -2.71 7.67 2.06
N TYR A 73 -2.66 6.68 2.95
CA TYR A 73 -1.54 5.75 3.07
C TYR A 73 -1.28 5.02 1.74
N PHE A 74 -2.31 4.42 1.15
CA PHE A 74 -2.21 3.68 -0.12
C PHE A 74 -1.72 4.54 -1.30
N ASN A 75 -2.04 5.84 -1.29
CA ASN A 75 -1.64 6.78 -2.35
C ASN A 75 -0.23 7.37 -2.17
N ASN A 76 0.57 6.85 -1.23
CA ASN A 76 2.01 7.14 -1.19
C ASN A 76 2.74 6.19 -2.13
N TYR A 77 3.74 6.69 -2.82
CA TYR A 77 4.59 5.93 -3.72
C TYR A 77 5.96 5.72 -3.12
N LYS A 78 6.77 4.87 -3.76
CA LYS A 78 8.10 4.50 -3.29
C LYS A 78 8.92 5.74 -2.89
N ASP A 79 9.39 5.73 -1.63
CA ASP A 79 10.18 6.76 -0.95
C ASP A 79 9.44 8.02 -0.48
N ASP A 80 8.12 8.10 -0.68
CA ASP A 80 7.28 9.12 -0.05
C ASP A 80 7.32 8.99 1.49
N VAL A 81 7.22 10.14 2.16
CA VAL A 81 7.13 10.25 3.61
C VAL A 81 5.85 10.99 3.97
N TYR A 82 5.04 10.37 4.81
CA TYR A 82 3.75 10.87 5.26
C TYR A 82 3.72 10.98 6.79
N GLU A 83 3.31 12.14 7.30
CA GLU A 83 3.01 12.33 8.72
C GLU A 83 1.50 12.30 8.92
N ASP A 84 1.02 11.41 9.79
CA ASP A 84 -0.41 11.33 10.10
C ASP A 84 -0.83 12.38 11.14
N GLY A 85 -2.14 12.52 11.33
CA GLY A 85 -2.71 13.48 12.30
C GLY A 85 -2.42 13.16 13.77
N HIS A 86 -1.71 12.06 14.06
CA HIS A 86 -1.33 11.62 15.39
C HIS A 86 0.19 11.73 15.63
N GLY A 87 0.94 12.29 14.68
CA GLY A 87 2.40 12.48 14.77
C GLY A 87 3.20 11.22 14.43
N ASN A 88 2.59 10.20 13.80
CA ASN A 88 3.34 9.07 13.28
C ASN A 88 3.88 9.41 11.88
N THR A 89 5.17 9.18 11.69
CA THR A 89 5.80 9.25 10.37
C THR A 89 5.83 7.86 9.74
N PHE A 90 5.29 7.78 8.53
CA PHE A 90 5.32 6.60 7.67
C PHE A 90 6.18 6.88 6.44
N LYS A 91 7.08 5.96 6.11
CA LYS A 91 7.80 5.97 4.83
C LYS A 91 7.29 4.84 3.95
N CYS A 92 6.98 5.13 2.70
CA CYS A 92 6.69 4.10 1.71
C CYS A 92 7.99 3.41 1.29
N ILE A 93 8.17 2.18 1.77
CA ILE A 93 9.35 1.38 1.44
C ILE A 93 9.16 0.58 0.17
N SER A 94 7.92 0.29 -0.22
CA SER A 94 7.61 -0.31 -1.50
C SER A 94 6.21 0.07 -1.95
N HIS A 95 6.07 0.37 -3.24
CA HIS A 95 4.78 0.42 -3.90
C HIS A 95 4.95 -0.24 -5.26
N TYR A 96 4.25 -1.35 -5.51
CA TYR A 96 4.34 -2.05 -6.78
C TYR A 96 2.99 -2.47 -7.32
N ILE A 97 2.95 -2.64 -8.64
CA ILE A 97 1.81 -3.15 -9.37
C ILE A 97 2.20 -4.47 -10.03
N LEU A 98 1.38 -5.50 -9.81
CA LEU A 98 1.41 -6.75 -10.54
C LEU A 98 0.36 -6.70 -11.64
N TYR A 99 0.78 -6.87 -12.89
CA TYR A 99 -0.06 -6.79 -14.08
C TYR A 99 0.27 -7.92 -15.06
N LYS A 100 -0.58 -8.19 -16.04
CA LYS A 100 -0.28 -9.14 -17.12
C LYS A 100 0.35 -8.45 -18.31
#